data_AF-A0A959EZB6-F1
#
_entry.id   AF-A0A959EZB6-F1
#
_cell.length_a   1.000
_cell.length_b   1.000
_cell.length_c   1.000
_cell.angle_alpha   90.00
_cell.angle_beta   90.00
_cell.angle_gamma   90.00
#
_symmetry.space_group_name_H-M   'P 1'
#
loop_
_entity.id
_entity.type
_entity.pdbx_description
1 polymer ?
#
loop_
_entity_poly.entity_id
_entity_poly.type
_entity_poly.pdbx_seq_one_letter_code
_entity_poly.pdbx_strand_id
1 'polypeptide(L)'
;KPGGRLFVRHDLKDAFADLPPVTTYGLEEGDYRSTRVHVQDGYFRFDFHGPDLYWKDLQLGAPGRHNVENATAALALALQVGLTETAARRALAAFSGVQRRFERIYQDDRRVYIDDYAHHPTELTAVIGAARELFPGRKLTGIFQPHLYSRTRDFLTEFAAALDRLDEPVLLEIYPAREEPIPGIDSAALLKEMKNPNKRLWQLAELPDALGRLELDVLLTMGAGNIDTLVEPIQNWLQRTKP
;
A
#
# COMPACT_ATOMS: atom_id res chain seq x y z
N LYS A 1 6.95 -17.13 -26.61
CA LYS A 1 6.62 -18.39 -27.33
C LYS A 1 5.77 -18.04 -28.55
N PRO A 2 5.86 -18.77 -29.67
CA PRO A 2 4.94 -18.59 -30.80
C PRO A 2 3.48 -18.63 -30.29
N GLY A 3 2.67 -17.64 -30.67
CA GLY A 3 1.27 -17.52 -30.24
C GLY A 3 1.04 -16.95 -28.82
N GLY A 4 2.10 -16.65 -28.06
CA GLY A 4 1.97 -15.98 -26.77
C GLY A 4 1.67 -14.48 -26.92
N ARG A 5 0.97 -13.91 -25.93
CA ARG A 5 0.74 -12.46 -25.82
C ARG A 5 1.55 -11.90 -24.65
N LEU A 6 2.13 -10.72 -24.84
CA LEU A 6 2.85 -9.99 -23.80
C LEU A 6 1.99 -8.81 -23.35
N PHE A 7 1.75 -8.73 -22.04
CA PHE A 7 1.05 -7.62 -21.41
C PHE A 7 2.05 -6.78 -20.63
N VAL A 8 2.06 -5.47 -20.88
CA VAL A 8 3.04 -4.53 -20.33
C VAL A 8 2.30 -3.31 -19.79
N ARG A 9 2.79 -2.73 -18.69
CA ARG A 9 2.27 -1.43 -18.24
C ARG A 9 2.55 -0.37 -19.31
N HIS A 10 1.59 0.52 -19.58
CA HIS A 10 1.62 1.42 -20.75
C HIS A 10 2.89 2.28 -20.83
N ASP A 11 3.40 2.76 -19.69
CA ASP A 11 4.60 3.58 -19.55
C ASP A 11 5.92 2.82 -19.79
N LEU A 12 5.88 1.48 -19.80
CA LEU A 12 7.04 0.64 -20.08
C LEU A 12 7.05 0.14 -21.52
N LYS A 13 6.09 0.51 -22.36
CA LYS A 13 5.95 0.03 -23.74
C LYS A 13 7.25 0.13 -24.54
N ASP A 14 7.95 1.26 -24.44
CA ASP A 14 9.16 1.53 -25.21
C ASP A 14 10.33 0.63 -24.79
N ALA A 15 10.39 0.21 -23.52
CA ALA A 15 11.40 -0.73 -23.04
C ALA A 15 11.26 -2.14 -23.66
N PHE A 16 10.13 -2.41 -24.32
CA PHE A 16 9.83 -3.68 -25.00
C PHE A 16 9.59 -3.50 -26.50
N ALA A 17 10.04 -2.39 -27.10
CA ALA A 17 9.82 -2.09 -28.52
C ALA A 17 10.39 -3.15 -29.47
N ASP A 18 11.45 -3.87 -29.07
CA ASP A 18 12.08 -4.93 -29.85
C ASP A 18 11.34 -6.28 -29.80
N LEU A 19 10.26 -6.37 -29.02
CA LEU A 19 9.44 -7.59 -28.89
C LEU A 19 8.23 -7.56 -29.85
N PRO A 20 7.59 -8.72 -30.11
CA PRO A 20 6.33 -8.79 -30.83
C PRO A 20 5.25 -7.87 -30.22
N PRO A 21 4.18 -7.53 -30.96
CA PRO A 21 3.18 -6.56 -30.54
C PRO A 21 2.74 -6.75 -29.09
N VAL A 22 3.04 -5.75 -28.27
CA VAL A 22 2.70 -5.73 -26.85
C VAL A 22 1.29 -5.20 -26.67
N THR A 23 0.53 -5.83 -25.78
CA THR A 23 -0.73 -5.30 -25.29
C THR A 23 -0.45 -4.51 -24.02
N THR A 24 -0.94 -3.29 -23.96
CA THR A 24 -0.68 -2.39 -22.83
C THR A 24 -1.82 -2.39 -21.82
N TYR A 25 -1.47 -2.19 -20.55
CA TYR A 25 -2.44 -1.91 -19.50
C TYR A 25 -2.04 -0.70 -18.64
N GLY A 26 -2.99 -0.06 -17.98
CA GLY A 26 -2.67 1.05 -17.07
C GLY A 26 -3.88 1.69 -16.41
N LEU A 27 -3.63 2.77 -15.68
CA LEU A 27 -4.66 3.72 -15.25
C LEU A 27 -4.76 4.83 -16.29
N GLU A 28 -5.98 5.20 -16.67
CA GLU A 28 -6.30 6.26 -17.66
C GLU A 28 -5.76 6.03 -19.09
N GLU A 29 -4.71 5.25 -19.27
CA GLU A 29 -4.03 4.95 -20.52
C GLU A 29 -3.78 3.44 -20.70
N GLY A 30 -3.53 3.03 -21.95
CA GLY A 30 -3.31 1.64 -22.36
C GLY A 30 -4.50 1.03 -23.10
N ASP A 31 -4.21 -0.08 -23.80
CA ASP A 31 -5.21 -0.86 -24.55
C ASP A 31 -6.30 -1.40 -23.61
N TYR A 32 -5.87 -1.86 -22.43
CA TYR A 32 -6.74 -2.11 -21.28
C TYR A 32 -6.48 -1.06 -20.22
N ARG A 33 -7.52 -0.43 -19.70
CA ARG A 33 -7.32 0.65 -18.73
C ARG A 33 -8.45 0.75 -17.73
N SER A 34 -8.11 1.21 -16.54
CA SER A 34 -9.09 1.62 -15.55
C SER A 34 -9.18 3.13 -15.45
N THR A 35 -10.40 3.65 -15.52
CA THR A 35 -10.69 5.09 -15.45
C THR A 35 -11.67 5.40 -14.32
N ARG A 36 -11.85 6.69 -14.01
CA ARG A 36 -12.79 7.16 -12.98
C ARG A 36 -12.58 6.48 -11.63
N VAL A 37 -11.32 6.26 -11.27
CA VAL A 37 -10.96 5.62 -10.01
C VAL A 37 -11.31 6.55 -8.85
N HIS A 38 -12.22 6.12 -7.98
CA HIS A 38 -12.68 6.86 -6.81
C HIS A 38 -13.02 5.93 -5.65
N VAL A 39 -13.16 6.49 -4.45
CA VAL A 39 -13.62 5.75 -3.27
C VAL A 39 -15.12 5.97 -3.09
N GLN A 40 -15.85 4.88 -2.84
CA GLN A 40 -17.26 4.90 -2.44
C GLN A 40 -17.50 3.76 -1.44
N ASP A 41 -18.20 4.06 -0.35
CA ASP A 41 -18.55 3.09 0.70
C ASP A 41 -17.33 2.31 1.27
N GLY A 42 -16.16 2.97 1.31
CA GLY A 42 -14.91 2.37 1.78
C GLY A 42 -14.22 1.43 0.79
N TYR A 43 -14.66 1.39 -0.47
CA TYR A 43 -14.06 0.59 -1.53
C TYR A 43 -13.60 1.46 -2.70
N PHE A 44 -12.57 0.99 -3.40
CA PHE A 44 -12.19 1.58 -4.69
C PHE A 44 -13.13 1.09 -5.78
N ARG A 45 -13.66 2.04 -6.54
CA ARG A 45 -14.52 1.82 -7.70
C ARG A 45 -13.89 2.42 -8.95
N PHE A 46 -14.06 1.75 -10.07
CA PHE A 46 -13.46 2.15 -11.34
C PHE A 46 -14.22 1.58 -12.52
N ASP A 47 -14.08 2.24 -13.66
CA ASP A 47 -14.53 1.72 -14.94
C ASP A 47 -13.39 1.00 -15.64
N PHE A 48 -13.64 -0.17 -16.20
CA PHE A 48 -12.64 -0.95 -16.95
C PHE A 48 -12.94 -0.91 -18.44
N HIS A 49 -11.91 -0.63 -19.23
CA HIS A 49 -11.94 -0.57 -20.68
C HIS A 49 -11.02 -1.63 -21.27
N GLY A 50 -11.46 -2.29 -22.33
CA GLY A 50 -10.61 -3.02 -23.27
C GLY A 50 -10.89 -2.53 -24.71
N PRO A 51 -10.24 -3.14 -25.73
CA PRO A 51 -10.38 -2.70 -27.12
C PRO A 51 -11.83 -2.56 -27.61
N ASP A 52 -12.67 -3.57 -27.31
CA ASP A 52 -14.09 -3.61 -27.70
C ASP A 52 -15.00 -3.88 -26.48
N LEU A 53 -14.57 -3.45 -25.29
CA LEU A 53 -15.22 -3.79 -24.02
C LEU A 53 -15.23 -2.61 -23.06
N TYR A 54 -16.35 -2.45 -22.36
CA TYR A 54 -16.48 -1.47 -21.27
C TYR A 54 -17.33 -2.03 -20.13
N TRP A 55 -16.77 -2.06 -18.94
CA TRP A 55 -17.44 -2.44 -17.70
C TRP A 55 -17.43 -1.27 -16.73
N LYS A 56 -18.61 -0.73 -16.44
CA LYS A 56 -18.76 0.41 -15.55
C LYS A 56 -18.74 -0.02 -14.08
N ASP A 57 -18.16 0.79 -13.21
CA ASP A 57 -18.36 0.70 -11.76
C ASP A 57 -18.04 -0.69 -11.18
N LEU A 58 -16.85 -1.19 -11.46
CA LEU A 58 -16.28 -2.37 -10.80
C LEU A 58 -15.85 -1.97 -9.38
N GLN A 59 -16.15 -2.81 -8.41
CA GLN A 59 -15.71 -2.66 -7.03
C GLN A 59 -14.53 -3.59 -6.75
N LEU A 60 -13.45 -3.05 -6.18
CA LEU A 60 -12.30 -3.83 -5.73
C LEU A 60 -12.29 -3.94 -4.20
N GLY A 61 -12.17 -5.16 -3.69
CA GLY A 61 -12.03 -5.41 -2.25
C GLY A 61 -10.66 -5.01 -1.68
N ALA A 62 -9.63 -4.97 -2.52
CA ALA A 62 -8.31 -4.46 -2.17
C ALA A 62 -8.19 -2.94 -2.44
N PRO A 63 -7.59 -2.18 -1.52
CA PRO A 63 -7.54 -0.73 -1.65
C PRO A 63 -6.30 -0.22 -2.40
N GLY A 64 -6.40 1.00 -2.93
CA GLY A 64 -5.31 1.73 -3.56
C GLY A 64 -5.34 1.66 -5.09
N ARG A 65 -4.93 2.77 -5.73
CA ARG A 65 -4.87 2.90 -7.19
C ARG A 65 -3.95 1.87 -7.84
N HIS A 66 -2.84 1.53 -7.20
CA HIS A 66 -1.94 0.47 -7.66
C HIS A 66 -2.63 -0.90 -7.71
N ASN A 67 -3.54 -1.19 -6.78
CA ASN A 67 -4.33 -2.43 -6.81
C ASN A 67 -5.41 -2.40 -7.89
N VAL A 68 -5.96 -1.23 -8.22
CA VAL A 68 -6.81 -1.06 -9.40
C VAL A 68 -6.03 -1.31 -10.69
N GLU A 69 -4.79 -0.82 -10.79
CA GLU A 69 -3.91 -1.12 -11.93
C GLU A 69 -3.57 -2.62 -12.02
N ASN A 70 -3.25 -3.25 -10.90
CA ASN A 70 -3.03 -4.71 -10.83
C ASN A 70 -4.28 -5.48 -11.25
N ALA A 71 -5.46 -5.05 -10.80
CA ALA A 71 -6.74 -5.62 -11.22
C ALA A 71 -6.94 -5.44 -12.74
N THR A 72 -6.57 -4.29 -13.29
CA THR A 72 -6.63 -4.02 -14.75
C THR A 72 -5.82 -5.04 -15.53
N ALA A 73 -4.58 -5.31 -15.10
CA ALA A 73 -3.73 -6.32 -15.70
C ALA A 73 -4.34 -7.73 -15.59
N ALA A 74 -4.85 -8.09 -14.40
CA ALA A 74 -5.47 -9.40 -14.15
C ALA A 74 -6.72 -9.61 -15.01
N LEU A 75 -7.58 -8.60 -15.14
CA LEU A 75 -8.77 -8.63 -15.99
C LEU A 75 -8.39 -8.77 -17.47
N ALA A 76 -7.41 -8.01 -17.95
CA ALA A 76 -6.92 -8.07 -19.32
C ALA A 76 -6.42 -9.48 -19.68
N LEU A 77 -5.70 -10.13 -18.76
CA LEU A 77 -5.23 -11.51 -18.90
C LEU A 77 -6.39 -12.52 -18.84
N ALA A 78 -7.29 -12.38 -17.87
CA ALA A 78 -8.39 -13.31 -17.68
C ALA A 78 -9.42 -13.27 -18.83
N LEU A 79 -9.58 -12.13 -19.50
CA LEU A 79 -10.37 -12.02 -20.72
C LEU A 79 -9.85 -12.92 -21.85
N GLN A 80 -8.53 -13.16 -21.91
CA GLN A 80 -7.93 -14.04 -22.92
C GLN A 80 -8.37 -15.51 -22.78
N VAL A 81 -8.88 -15.88 -21.60
CA VAL A 81 -9.37 -17.23 -21.29
C VAL A 81 -10.88 -17.27 -21.04
N GLY A 82 -11.61 -16.24 -21.48
CA GLY A 82 -13.08 -16.22 -21.48
C GLY A 82 -13.74 -15.74 -20.18
N LEU A 83 -13.07 -14.91 -19.38
CA LEU A 83 -13.68 -14.26 -18.21
C LEU A 83 -14.94 -13.46 -18.62
N THR A 84 -16.05 -13.66 -17.90
CA THR A 84 -17.27 -12.89 -18.06
C THR A 84 -17.32 -11.72 -17.08
N GLU A 85 -18.08 -10.67 -17.42
CA GLU A 85 -18.27 -9.51 -16.53
C GLU A 85 -18.80 -9.91 -15.14
N THR A 86 -19.79 -10.80 -15.10
CA THR A 86 -20.37 -11.30 -13.85
C THR A 86 -19.32 -11.99 -12.98
N ALA A 87 -18.45 -12.80 -13.59
CA ALA A 87 -17.35 -13.45 -12.88
C ALA A 87 -16.30 -12.43 -12.39
N ALA A 88 -15.97 -11.43 -13.21
CA ALA A 88 -15.06 -10.35 -12.87
C ALA A 88 -15.56 -9.57 -11.65
N ARG A 89 -16.79 -9.07 -11.68
CA ARG A 89 -17.42 -8.32 -10.58
C ARG A 89 -17.39 -9.09 -9.27
N ARG A 90 -17.77 -10.38 -9.32
CA ARG A 90 -17.76 -11.24 -8.14
C ARG A 90 -16.34 -11.43 -7.60
N ALA A 91 -15.37 -11.72 -8.46
CA ALA A 91 -13.99 -11.98 -8.05
C ALA A 91 -13.32 -10.74 -7.45
N LEU A 92 -13.49 -9.56 -8.08
CA LEU A 92 -12.90 -8.31 -7.60
C LEU A 92 -13.50 -7.88 -6.26
N ALA A 93 -14.82 -7.98 -6.10
CA ALA A 93 -15.50 -7.62 -4.85
C ALA A 93 -15.15 -8.58 -3.71
N ALA A 94 -14.97 -9.87 -4.02
CA ALA A 94 -14.60 -10.90 -3.04
C ALA A 94 -13.09 -10.95 -2.74
N PHE A 95 -12.25 -10.25 -3.50
CA PHE A 95 -10.81 -10.25 -3.28
C PHE A 95 -10.48 -9.51 -2.00
N SER A 96 -10.11 -10.26 -0.97
CA SER A 96 -9.78 -9.75 0.37
C SER A 96 -8.36 -9.17 0.48
N GLY A 97 -7.64 -9.03 -0.64
CA GLY A 97 -6.24 -8.63 -0.65
C GLY A 97 -5.27 -9.79 -0.44
N VAL A 98 -4.01 -9.42 -0.19
CA VAL A 98 -2.92 -10.33 0.17
C VAL A 98 -2.53 -10.01 1.60
N GLN A 99 -2.14 -11.03 2.37
CA GLN A 99 -1.66 -10.85 3.73
C GLN A 99 -0.56 -9.77 3.76
N ARG A 100 -0.70 -8.82 4.69
CA ARG A 100 0.16 -7.63 4.85
C ARG A 100 0.25 -6.74 3.61
N ARG A 101 -0.77 -6.67 2.75
CA ARG A 101 -0.86 -5.69 1.67
C ARG A 101 -2.14 -4.90 1.83
N PHE A 102 -2.04 -3.79 2.56
CA PHE A 102 -3.13 -2.99 3.07
C PHE A 102 -4.18 -3.87 3.77
N GLU A 103 -3.71 -4.70 4.69
CA GLU A 103 -4.56 -5.63 5.40
C GLU A 103 -5.28 -4.91 6.53
N ARG A 104 -6.60 -4.83 6.47
CA ARG A 104 -7.40 -4.24 7.55
C ARG A 104 -7.54 -5.24 8.70
N ILE A 105 -6.74 -5.04 9.74
CA ILE A 105 -6.65 -5.92 10.92
C ILE A 105 -7.80 -5.68 11.89
N TYR A 106 -8.22 -4.42 12.04
CA TYR A 106 -9.27 -4.03 12.97
C TYR A 106 -10.04 -2.81 12.48
N GLN A 107 -11.34 -2.76 12.80
CA GLN A 107 -12.17 -1.59 12.61
C GLN A 107 -13.30 -1.56 13.63
N ASP A 108 -13.52 -0.38 14.21
CA ASP A 108 -14.74 0.00 14.92
C ASP A 108 -15.27 1.35 14.37
N ASP A 109 -16.26 1.95 15.05
CA ASP A 109 -16.89 3.21 14.63
C ASP A 109 -15.92 4.40 14.57
N ARG A 110 -14.84 4.39 15.37
CA ARG A 110 -13.87 5.48 15.51
C ARG A 110 -12.51 5.12 14.93
N ARG A 111 -12.08 3.86 14.98
CA ARG A 111 -10.69 3.44 14.76
C ARG A 111 -10.57 2.45 13.63
N VAL A 112 -9.51 2.58 12.85
CA VAL A 112 -9.12 1.62 11.82
C VAL A 112 -7.66 1.26 12.02
N TYR A 113 -7.33 -0.02 11.94
CA TYR A 113 -5.95 -0.49 11.96
C TYR A 113 -5.64 -1.30 10.70
N ILE A 114 -4.57 -0.88 10.01
CA ILE A 114 -4.08 -1.46 8.77
C ILE A 114 -2.62 -1.89 8.96
N ASP A 115 -2.28 -3.09 8.49
CA ASP A 115 -0.90 -3.56 8.37
C ASP A 115 -0.47 -3.67 6.90
N ASP A 116 0.75 -3.23 6.58
CA ASP A 116 1.33 -3.30 5.25
C ASP A 116 2.82 -3.68 5.26
N TYR A 117 3.24 -4.45 4.26
CA TYR A 117 4.61 -4.91 4.03
C TYR A 117 5.48 -3.85 3.33
N ALA A 118 4.93 -2.68 2.99
CA ALA A 118 5.63 -1.57 2.35
C ALA A 118 6.94 -1.23 3.08
N HIS A 119 8.04 -1.32 2.36
CA HIS A 119 9.39 -1.08 2.89
C HIS A 119 10.27 -0.29 1.92
N HIS A 120 9.75 0.05 0.74
CA HIS A 120 10.35 1.00 -0.20
C HIS A 120 9.58 2.33 -0.21
N PRO A 121 10.23 3.50 -0.44
CA PRO A 121 9.54 4.81 -0.41
C PRO A 121 8.33 4.94 -1.34
N THR A 122 8.41 4.33 -2.53
CA THR A 122 7.30 4.32 -3.49
C THR A 122 6.10 3.51 -2.97
N GLU A 123 6.34 2.37 -2.31
CA GLU A 123 5.30 1.57 -1.67
C GLU A 123 4.67 2.32 -0.49
N LEU A 124 5.50 2.97 0.35
CA LEU A 124 5.03 3.81 1.46
C LEU A 124 4.15 4.96 0.96
N THR A 125 4.56 5.62 -0.11
CA THR A 125 3.77 6.67 -0.75
C THR A 125 2.42 6.14 -1.23
N ALA A 126 2.40 4.93 -1.81
CA ALA A 126 1.20 4.29 -2.31
C ALA A 126 0.23 3.88 -1.18
N VAL A 127 0.72 3.25 -0.10
CA VAL A 127 -0.11 2.83 1.04
C VAL A 127 -0.65 4.05 1.80
N ILE A 128 0.18 5.06 2.07
CA ILE A 128 -0.26 6.29 2.76
C ILE A 128 -1.27 7.06 1.89
N GLY A 129 -1.04 7.12 0.57
CA GLY A 129 -1.98 7.72 -0.38
C GLY A 129 -3.33 7.01 -0.39
N ALA A 130 -3.32 5.68 -0.46
CA ALA A 130 -4.54 4.87 -0.43
C ALA A 130 -5.33 5.06 0.89
N ALA A 131 -4.64 5.13 2.03
CA ALA A 131 -5.27 5.41 3.31
C ALA A 131 -5.89 6.80 3.35
N ARG A 132 -5.22 7.83 2.80
CA ARG A 132 -5.78 9.19 2.74
C ARG A 132 -7.01 9.27 1.83
N GLU A 133 -7.04 8.54 0.72
CA GLU A 133 -8.21 8.46 -0.16
C GLU A 133 -9.39 7.72 0.49
N LEU A 134 -9.12 6.65 1.24
CA LEU A 134 -10.16 5.88 1.94
C LEU A 134 -10.75 6.59 3.16
N PHE A 135 -9.91 7.36 3.86
CA PHE A 135 -10.25 7.99 5.13
C PHE A 135 -10.06 9.51 5.03
N PRO A 136 -10.82 10.20 4.17
CA PRO A 136 -10.64 11.62 3.92
C PRO A 136 -10.88 12.43 5.21
N GLY A 137 -9.92 13.30 5.54
CA GLY A 137 -9.98 14.16 6.73
C GLY A 137 -9.71 13.46 8.07
N ARG A 138 -9.54 12.14 8.09
CA ARG A 138 -9.18 11.38 9.30
C ARG A 138 -7.68 11.44 9.56
N LYS A 139 -7.30 11.37 10.84
CA LYS A 139 -5.90 11.46 11.27
C LYS A 139 -5.18 10.14 11.03
N LEU A 140 -4.08 10.17 10.28
CA LEU A 140 -3.22 9.03 9.97
C LEU A 140 -2.01 8.98 10.90
N THR A 141 -2.00 8.02 11.82
CA THR A 141 -0.83 7.64 12.60
C THR A 141 -0.14 6.48 11.90
N GLY A 142 1.11 6.65 11.49
CA GLY A 142 1.84 5.61 10.74
C GLY A 142 3.11 5.19 11.46
N ILE A 143 3.23 3.91 11.76
CA ILE A 143 4.38 3.29 12.42
C ILE A 143 5.19 2.56 11.36
N PHE A 144 6.40 3.01 11.11
CA PHE A 144 7.29 2.46 10.11
C PHE A 144 8.52 1.84 10.74
N GLN A 145 8.81 0.59 10.37
CA GLN A 145 10.09 -0.06 10.65
C GLN A 145 10.94 -0.11 9.38
N PRO A 146 12.03 0.67 9.28
CA PRO A 146 12.95 0.56 8.17
C PRO A 146 13.58 -0.85 8.11
N HIS A 147 13.83 -1.34 6.90
CA HIS A 147 14.43 -2.66 6.67
C HIS A 147 15.71 -2.50 5.84
N LEU A 148 16.84 -2.98 6.37
CA LEU A 148 18.23 -2.77 5.94
C LEU A 148 18.77 -1.37 6.23
N TYR A 149 20.04 -1.30 6.65
CA TYR A 149 20.79 -0.06 6.76
C TYR A 149 21.12 0.49 5.37
N SER A 150 21.54 -0.37 4.45
CA SER A 150 21.88 0.00 3.06
C SER A 150 20.73 0.70 2.36
N ARG A 151 19.53 0.13 2.42
CA ARG A 151 18.31 0.74 1.84
C ARG A 151 17.98 2.07 2.50
N THR A 152 18.09 2.17 3.82
CA THR A 152 17.81 3.41 4.54
C THR A 152 18.79 4.51 4.14
N ARG A 153 20.08 4.18 3.96
CA ARG A 153 21.09 5.10 3.43
C ARG A 153 20.76 5.56 2.02
N ASP A 154 20.47 4.61 1.13
CA ASP A 154 20.32 4.88 -0.31
C ASP A 154 19.07 5.72 -0.63
N PHE A 155 18.05 5.64 0.22
CA PHE A 155 16.75 6.31 0.02
C PHE A 155 16.35 7.21 1.19
N LEU A 156 17.31 7.76 1.94
CA LEU A 156 17.06 8.49 3.18
C LEU A 156 16.05 9.64 2.98
N THR A 157 16.29 10.48 1.98
CA THR A 157 15.45 11.65 1.67
C THR A 157 14.09 11.22 1.12
N GLU A 158 14.02 10.16 0.31
CA GLU A 158 12.77 9.62 -0.23
C GLU A 158 11.90 8.99 0.85
N PHE A 159 12.50 8.28 1.82
CA PHE A 159 11.79 7.78 2.99
C PHE A 159 11.21 8.93 3.80
N ALA A 160 12.01 9.95 4.09
CA ALA A 160 11.57 11.12 4.84
C ALA A 160 10.37 11.80 4.15
N ALA A 161 10.47 12.01 2.83
CA ALA A 161 9.39 12.60 2.04
C ALA A 161 8.11 11.75 2.01
N ALA A 162 8.24 10.42 1.93
CA ALA A 162 7.10 9.51 1.96
C ALA A 162 6.39 9.54 3.33
N LEU A 163 7.15 9.50 4.42
CA LEU A 163 6.63 9.45 5.79
C LEU A 163 6.08 10.80 6.26
N ASP A 164 6.60 11.93 5.75
CA ASP A 164 6.08 13.27 6.04
C ASP A 164 4.62 13.49 5.59
N ARG A 165 4.07 12.56 4.78
CA ARG A 165 2.66 12.56 4.34
C ARG A 165 1.68 12.10 5.43
N LEU A 166 2.17 11.49 6.50
CA LEU A 166 1.39 11.09 7.68
C LEU A 166 1.10 12.30 8.57
N ASP A 167 0.08 12.20 9.41
CA ASP A 167 -0.19 13.24 10.42
C ASP A 167 0.70 13.05 11.65
N GLU A 168 0.86 11.79 12.06
CA GLU A 168 1.72 11.37 13.17
C GLU A 168 2.61 10.19 12.77
N PRO A 169 3.80 10.43 12.20
CA PRO A 169 4.74 9.36 11.89
C PRO A 169 5.52 8.91 13.12
N VAL A 170 5.67 7.59 13.26
CA VAL A 170 6.47 6.93 14.28
C VAL A 170 7.49 6.04 13.58
N LEU A 171 8.76 6.25 13.85
CA LEU A 171 9.84 5.37 13.42
C LEU A 171 10.16 4.36 14.50
N LEU A 172 10.45 3.14 14.09
CA LEU A 172 11.10 2.12 14.90
C LEU A 172 12.56 1.99 14.50
N GLU A 173 13.36 1.31 15.32
CA GLU A 173 14.73 0.95 14.98
C GLU A 173 14.80 0.15 13.67
N ILE A 174 15.87 0.37 12.90
CA ILE A 174 16.10 -0.33 11.64
C ILE A 174 16.19 -1.83 11.92
N TYR A 175 15.37 -2.61 11.21
CA TYR A 175 15.53 -4.06 11.17
C TYR A 175 16.69 -4.41 10.22
N PRO A 176 17.81 -4.97 10.72
CA PRO A 176 19.06 -5.06 9.95
C PRO A 176 19.06 -6.16 8.90
N ALA A 177 18.22 -7.19 9.05
CA ALA A 177 18.19 -8.40 8.21
C ALA A 177 19.58 -8.93 7.81
N ARG A 178 20.48 -9.07 8.80
CA ARG A 178 21.88 -9.55 8.71
C ARG A 178 22.92 -8.53 8.24
N GLU A 179 22.55 -7.27 8.05
CA GLU A 179 23.55 -6.20 7.84
C GLU A 179 24.17 -5.73 9.16
N GLU A 180 25.45 -5.42 9.11
CA GLU A 180 26.12 -4.66 10.17
C GLU A 180 25.66 -3.20 10.14
N PRO A 181 25.55 -2.53 11.30
CA PRO A 181 25.24 -1.11 11.36
C PRO A 181 26.18 -0.27 10.49
N ILE A 182 25.60 0.65 9.70
CA ILE A 182 26.38 1.61 8.91
C ILE A 182 26.51 2.91 9.75
N PRO A 183 27.74 3.41 10.02
CA PRO A 183 27.93 4.62 10.81
C PRO A 183 27.12 5.81 10.29
N GLY A 184 26.33 6.44 11.16
CA GLY A 184 25.49 7.59 10.82
C GLY A 184 24.17 7.25 10.13
N ILE A 185 23.87 5.96 9.91
CA ILE A 185 22.61 5.50 9.33
C ILE A 185 21.84 4.70 10.37
N ASP A 186 20.86 5.36 10.97
CA ASP A 186 19.90 4.78 11.89
C ASP A 186 18.54 5.48 11.73
N SER A 187 17.53 5.02 12.48
CA SER A 187 16.21 5.64 12.44
C SER A 187 16.19 7.06 13.00
N ALA A 188 17.19 7.47 13.81
CA ALA A 188 17.30 8.85 14.28
C ALA A 188 17.83 9.78 13.18
N ALA A 189 18.72 9.30 12.30
CA ALA A 189 19.15 10.00 11.10
C ALA A 189 17.96 10.21 10.15
N LEU A 190 17.14 9.18 9.92
CA LEU A 190 15.90 9.31 9.16
C LEU A 190 14.91 10.27 9.83
N LEU A 191 14.72 10.16 11.15
CA LEU A 191 13.89 11.08 11.92
C LEU A 191 14.36 12.52 11.72
N LYS A 192 15.67 12.78 11.71
CA LYS A 192 16.22 14.13 11.53
C LYS A 192 15.93 14.70 10.15
N GLU A 193 15.96 13.87 9.10
CA GLU A 193 15.67 14.27 7.71
C GLU A 193 14.19 14.65 7.49
N MET A 194 13.27 14.03 8.24
CA MET A 194 11.84 14.33 8.16
C MET A 194 11.50 15.77 8.59
N LYS A 195 10.43 16.34 8.04
CA LYS A 195 9.97 17.71 8.37
C LYS A 195 8.73 17.73 9.25
N ASN A 196 8.04 16.59 9.39
CA ASN A 196 6.83 16.50 10.18
C ASN A 196 7.10 16.82 11.68
N PRO A 197 6.39 17.79 12.30
CA PRO A 197 6.63 18.18 13.68
C PRO A 197 6.15 17.15 14.71
N ASN A 198 5.27 16.23 14.32
CA ASN A 198 4.71 15.18 15.17
C ASN A 198 5.48 13.87 15.08
N LYS A 199 6.63 13.85 14.40
CA LYS A 199 7.47 12.65 14.25
C LYS A 199 8.01 12.16 15.58
N ARG A 200 8.00 10.84 15.78
CA ARG A 200 8.51 10.19 16.99
C ARG A 200 9.43 9.04 16.63
N LEU A 201 10.34 8.71 17.54
CA LEU A 201 11.16 7.51 17.49
C LEU A 201 10.83 6.68 18.72
N TRP A 202 10.42 5.43 18.52
CA TRP A 202 10.08 4.49 19.59
C TRP A 202 10.84 3.18 19.42
N GLN A 203 10.99 2.48 20.54
CA GLN A 203 11.43 1.11 20.54
C GLN A 203 10.26 0.16 20.29
N LEU A 204 10.52 -0.97 19.63
CA LEU A 204 9.50 -1.99 19.35
C LEU A 204 8.79 -2.44 20.63
N ALA A 205 9.55 -2.58 21.73
CA ALA A 205 9.03 -3.00 23.03
C ALA A 205 8.15 -1.95 23.74
N GLU A 206 8.31 -0.66 23.40
CA GLU A 206 7.54 0.44 24.00
C GLU A 206 6.17 0.63 23.33
N LEU A 207 5.98 0.03 22.16
CA LEU A 207 4.85 0.33 21.29
C LEU A 207 3.48 0.06 21.92
N PRO A 208 3.24 -1.07 22.60
CA PRO A 208 1.94 -1.35 23.20
C PRO A 208 1.53 -0.29 24.23
N ASP A 209 2.46 0.16 25.08
CA ASP A 209 2.19 1.16 26.11
C ASP A 209 2.07 2.57 25.51
N ALA A 210 2.89 2.88 24.50
CA ALA A 210 2.88 4.18 23.83
C ALA A 210 1.59 4.41 23.03
N LEU A 211 1.08 3.37 22.35
CA LEU A 211 -0.22 3.41 21.66
C LEU A 211 -1.37 3.72 22.62
N GLY A 212 -1.30 3.20 23.86
CA GLY A 212 -2.26 3.48 24.93
C GLY A 212 -2.42 4.96 25.27
N ARG A 213 -1.46 5.81 24.90
CA ARG A 213 -1.42 7.25 25.21
C ARG A 213 -1.81 8.12 24.02
N LEU A 214 -2.02 7.52 22.85
CA LEU A 214 -2.42 8.25 21.64
C LEU A 214 -3.92 8.19 21.44
N GLU A 215 -4.50 9.32 21.02
CA GLU A 215 -5.82 9.30 20.40
C GLU A 215 -5.70 8.79 18.97
N LEU A 216 -5.94 7.49 18.79
CA LEU A 216 -5.90 6.83 17.51
C LEU A 216 -7.18 7.05 16.72
N ASP A 217 -7.00 7.19 15.41
CA ASP A 217 -8.05 7.30 14.42
C ASP A 217 -7.79 6.25 13.33
N VAL A 218 -6.91 6.53 12.36
CA VAL A 218 -6.42 5.50 11.43
C VAL A 218 -4.96 5.19 11.75
N LEU A 219 -4.69 3.95 12.18
CA LEU A 219 -3.36 3.44 12.46
C LEU A 219 -2.86 2.60 11.27
N LEU A 220 -1.64 2.86 10.83
CA LEU A 220 -0.92 2.03 9.86
C LEU A 220 0.34 1.47 10.50
N THR A 221 0.59 0.17 10.40
CA THR A 221 1.92 -0.42 10.59
C THR A 221 2.51 -0.77 9.22
N MET A 222 3.76 -0.38 8.99
CA MET A 222 4.43 -0.54 7.70
C MET A 222 5.85 -1.06 7.90
N GLY A 223 6.24 -2.10 7.16
CA GLY A 223 7.62 -2.57 7.12
C GLY A 223 7.75 -4.07 6.87
N ALA A 224 8.95 -4.50 6.47
CA ALA A 224 9.25 -5.89 6.13
C ALA A 224 10.02 -6.65 7.23
N GLY A 225 10.30 -5.99 8.36
CA GLY A 225 10.97 -6.60 9.51
C GLY A 225 10.01 -7.31 10.45
N ASN A 226 10.35 -7.32 11.74
CA ASN A 226 9.57 -7.97 12.80
C ASN A 226 8.43 -7.10 13.38
N ILE A 227 8.10 -5.98 12.74
CA ILE A 227 6.91 -5.18 13.11
C ILE A 227 5.61 -5.97 13.02
N ASP A 228 5.56 -7.03 12.20
CA ASP A 228 4.42 -7.94 12.09
C ASP A 228 4.09 -8.68 13.38
N THR A 229 5.09 -8.92 14.22
CA THR A 229 4.90 -9.52 15.54
C THR A 229 4.03 -8.66 16.46
N LEU A 230 3.84 -7.37 16.14
CA LEU A 230 2.99 -6.45 16.88
C LEU A 230 1.54 -6.43 16.40
N VAL A 231 1.21 -7.03 15.25
CA VAL A 231 -0.14 -7.00 14.68
C VAL A 231 -1.18 -7.56 15.66
N GLU A 232 -0.94 -8.78 16.16
CA GLU A 232 -1.85 -9.43 17.12
C GLU A 232 -1.90 -8.68 18.47
N PRO A 233 -0.77 -8.29 19.10
CA PRO A 233 -0.79 -7.44 20.29
C PRO A 233 -1.60 -6.14 20.15
N ILE A 234 -1.42 -5.41 19.04
CA ILE A 234 -2.14 -4.16 18.77
C ILE A 234 -3.63 -4.42 18.56
N GLN A 235 -3.98 -5.45 17.78
CA GLN A 235 -5.37 -5.84 17.55
C GLN A 235 -6.08 -6.18 18.86
N ASN A 236 -5.45 -7.00 19.71
CA ASN A 236 -5.98 -7.38 21.01
C ASN A 236 -6.18 -6.16 21.93
N TRP A 237 -5.26 -5.20 21.91
CA TRP A 237 -5.38 -3.97 22.68
C TRP A 237 -6.54 -3.09 22.18
N LEU A 238 -6.69 -2.92 20.86
CA LEU A 238 -7.80 -2.17 20.24
C LEU A 238 -9.17 -2.79 20.59
N GLN A 239 -9.26 -4.12 20.60
CA GLN A 239 -10.50 -4.83 20.96
C GLN A 239 -10.90 -4.64 22.43
N ARG A 240 -9.92 -4.52 23.34
CA ARG A 240 -10.17 -4.40 24.79
C ARG A 240 -10.44 -2.97 25.23
N THR A 241 -9.85 -1.99 24.56
CA THR A 241 -10.02 -0.58 24.87
C THR A 241 -11.16 -0.04 24.03
N LYS A 242 -12.33 0.21 24.63
CA LYS A 242 -13.40 0.94 23.92
C LYS A 242 -12.96 2.41 23.71
N PRO A 243 -13.34 3.05 22.60
CA PRO A 243 -12.93 4.41 22.25
C PRO A 243 -13.41 5.48 23.24
#